data_AF-A0A524JNC1-F1
#
_entry.id   AF-A0A524JNC1-F1
#
_cell.length_a   1.000
_cell.length_b   1.000
_cell.length_c   1.000
_cell.angle_alpha   90.00
_cell.angle_beta   90.00
_cell.angle_gamma   90.00
#
_symmetry.space_group_name_H-M   'P 1'
#
loop_
_entity.id
_entity.type
_entity.pdbx_description
1 polymer ?
#
loop_
_entity_poly.entity_id
_entity_poly.type
_entity_poly.pdbx_seq_one_letter_code
_entity_poly.pdbx_strand_id
1 'polypeptide(L)'
;MSKLTKSLTIFSVIILTGLAITFGFAGCDSDGNMANLFDFEPSPDDTNELKPLIVGVVEEPQPFRANDGLVHLVYEVQIENFTTETIDLKKLTVFGVTGEQAPVPLQVLEGGNFMIRTLLLQYHPFKKAPLDEVTIDQLGPGQTGVTFLDVTVDSFELVPDKLINVVEIDGPPIIAQLLGQSALTVSTEIDVNHEQALVLGEPIKGGRWINLNGCCDFANSAHRRVIRSVDGEEFFPERYSIDILEVDEENNLFVGDPNDNNSWLGYGAELIAVADGVVSRVVKGLPDNKPGESPPFPISLADGAGNIVIMHIGNGIYVLYAHLIPGSNDHLEVGDFVAKGEMVGLLGNTGQSGAPHLHFQVMDGNSIAEAEGVTFEFEQFDDLGRLLDVAEEDGDDEGDGLDLDDVIDPDAEEEMEQNSPGIILTGVELFPEPLPRTNEHQLQFTIIGFPE
;
A
#
# COMPACT_ATOMS: atom_id res chain seq x y z
N MET A 1 -43.34 -7.89 -35.26
CA MET A 1 -43.94 -8.38 -36.53
C MET A 1 -43.66 -7.35 -37.63
N SER A 2 -42.64 -7.59 -38.48
CA SER A 2 -42.75 -7.89 -39.93
C SER A 2 -43.10 -6.64 -40.78
N LYS A 3 -42.40 -6.16 -41.83
CA LYS A 3 -41.43 -6.69 -42.83
C LYS A 3 -40.74 -5.45 -43.48
N LEU A 4 -39.44 -5.43 -43.84
CA LEU A 4 -38.82 -5.91 -45.11
C LEU A 4 -39.59 -5.41 -46.37
N THR A 5 -39.04 -4.83 -47.46
CA THR A 5 -37.74 -5.00 -48.17
C THR A 5 -37.72 -4.15 -49.47
N LYS A 6 -36.51 -4.00 -50.08
CA LYS A 6 -36.16 -3.82 -51.54
C LYS A 6 -36.25 -2.39 -52.13
N SER A 7 -35.39 -1.91 -53.03
CA SER A 7 -34.38 -2.51 -53.91
C SER A 7 -33.34 -1.49 -54.40
N LEU A 8 -32.21 -2.03 -54.85
CA LEU A 8 -30.99 -1.47 -55.43
C LEU A 8 -31.12 -1.01 -56.90
N THR A 9 -30.22 -0.10 -57.33
CA THR A 9 -29.42 -0.11 -58.61
C THR A 9 -29.58 1.06 -59.63
N ILE A 10 -28.57 1.95 -59.61
CA ILE A 10 -27.73 2.54 -60.69
C ILE A 10 -28.38 3.18 -61.94
N PHE A 11 -28.04 4.45 -62.17
CA PHE A 11 -27.69 4.98 -63.51
C PHE A 11 -26.51 5.95 -63.39
N SER A 12 -25.42 5.66 -64.10
CA SER A 12 -24.23 6.50 -64.25
C SER A 12 -24.43 7.54 -65.35
N VAL A 13 -24.05 8.80 -65.12
CA VAL A 13 -23.64 9.74 -66.19
C VAL A 13 -22.47 10.59 -65.67
N ILE A 14 -21.33 10.43 -66.35
CA ILE A 14 -20.11 11.25 -66.23
C ILE A 14 -20.30 12.52 -67.06
N ILE A 15 -20.12 13.71 -66.47
CA ILE A 15 -19.64 14.91 -67.19
C ILE A 15 -18.71 15.72 -66.26
N LEU A 16 -17.48 15.91 -66.73
CA LEU A 16 -16.41 16.78 -66.22
C LEU A 16 -16.79 18.26 -66.16
N THR A 17 -16.29 18.97 -65.15
CA THR A 17 -15.77 20.36 -65.12
C THR A 17 -15.62 20.71 -63.63
N GLY A 18 -14.49 21.12 -63.04
CA GLY A 18 -13.30 21.80 -63.52
C GLY A 18 -13.08 22.97 -62.56
N LEU A 19 -12.24 22.83 -61.53
CA LEU A 19 -11.80 23.97 -60.72
C LEU A 19 -10.42 23.76 -60.08
N ALA A 20 -9.46 24.50 -60.67
CA ALA A 20 -8.26 25.08 -60.09
C ALA A 20 -7.39 24.24 -59.14
N ILE A 21 -6.43 23.53 -59.72
CA ILE A 21 -5.15 23.22 -59.07
C ILE A 21 -4.34 24.52 -59.06
N THR A 22 -4.15 25.11 -57.88
CA THR A 22 -3.13 26.14 -57.67
C THR A 22 -1.75 25.51 -57.82
N PHE A 23 -1.06 25.82 -58.91
CA PHE A 23 0.39 25.63 -59.03
C PHE A 23 1.08 26.52 -58.00
N GLY A 24 1.48 25.92 -56.89
CA GLY A 24 2.54 26.50 -56.05
C GLY A 24 3.84 26.43 -56.84
N PHE A 25 4.38 27.60 -57.17
CA PHE A 25 5.68 27.74 -57.79
C PHE A 25 6.73 27.03 -56.93
N ALA A 26 7.39 26.02 -57.51
CA ALA A 26 8.68 25.57 -57.01
C ALA A 26 9.67 26.73 -57.14
N GLY A 27 10.08 27.29 -56.01
CA GLY A 27 11.26 28.13 -55.95
C GLY A 27 12.47 27.27 -56.31
N CYS A 28 13.06 27.53 -57.47
CA CYS A 28 14.43 27.10 -57.74
C CYS A 28 15.34 27.92 -56.84
N ASP A 29 15.78 27.32 -55.74
CA ASP A 29 17.05 27.72 -55.13
C ASP A 29 18.18 27.07 -55.94
N SER A 30 19.23 27.82 -56.23
CA SER A 30 20.25 27.47 -57.24
C SER A 30 21.28 26.44 -56.77
N ASP A 31 21.08 25.80 -55.63
CA ASP A 31 21.97 24.76 -55.11
C ASP A 31 21.16 23.46 -54.96
N GLY A 32 21.19 22.63 -56.00
CA GLY A 32 20.35 21.44 -56.15
C GLY A 32 20.53 20.38 -55.05
N ASN A 33 19.81 20.53 -53.95
CA ASN A 33 19.70 19.51 -52.92
C ASN A 33 18.21 19.27 -52.59
N MET A 34 17.61 18.27 -53.23
CA MET A 34 16.32 17.71 -52.81
C MET A 34 16.56 16.72 -51.67
N ALA A 35 16.95 17.24 -50.51
CA ALA A 35 16.95 16.47 -49.27
C ALA A 35 15.78 16.93 -48.40
N ASN A 36 15.05 15.97 -47.84
CA ASN A 36 14.09 16.10 -46.73
C ASN A 36 12.64 16.45 -47.09
N LEU A 37 12.02 15.64 -47.97
CA LEU A 37 10.56 15.50 -48.04
C LEU A 37 10.06 14.12 -47.56
N PHE A 38 10.97 13.29 -47.06
CA PHE A 38 10.69 12.03 -46.37
C PHE A 38 11.67 11.92 -45.21
N ASP A 39 11.39 12.57 -44.08
CA ASP A 39 11.94 12.13 -42.80
C ASP A 39 11.24 10.81 -42.47
N PHE A 40 11.74 9.74 -43.08
CA PHE A 40 11.46 8.39 -42.62
C PHE A 40 12.47 8.15 -41.50
N GLU A 41 12.03 8.24 -40.25
CA GLU A 41 12.80 7.60 -39.20
C GLU A 41 12.84 6.11 -39.55
N PRO A 42 14.03 5.50 -39.73
CA PRO A 42 14.08 4.06 -39.87
C PRO A 42 13.39 3.45 -38.65
N SER A 43 12.53 2.44 -38.89
CA SER A 43 12.03 1.63 -37.79
C SER A 43 13.23 1.26 -36.91
N PRO A 44 13.15 1.42 -35.58
CA PRO A 44 14.19 0.85 -34.72
C PRO A 44 14.37 -0.61 -35.13
N ASP A 45 15.62 -1.10 -35.09
CA ASP A 45 15.91 -2.52 -35.28
C ASP A 45 14.90 -3.29 -34.40
N ASP A 46 14.11 -4.18 -35.01
CA ASP A 46 12.97 -4.84 -34.36
C ASP A 46 13.50 -5.93 -33.42
N THR A 47 14.15 -5.51 -32.33
CA THR A 47 14.64 -6.34 -31.23
C THR A 47 13.54 -6.58 -30.18
N ASN A 48 12.29 -6.25 -30.52
CA ASN A 48 11.15 -6.42 -29.62
C ASN A 48 10.90 -7.91 -29.39
N GLU A 49 11.03 -8.34 -28.14
CA GLU A 49 10.71 -9.70 -27.73
C GLU A 49 9.24 -9.78 -27.28
N LEU A 50 8.53 -10.84 -27.71
CA LEU A 50 7.22 -11.17 -27.16
C LEU A 50 7.36 -11.55 -25.68
N LYS A 51 6.79 -10.76 -24.78
CA LYS A 51 6.74 -11.06 -23.35
C LYS A 51 5.34 -11.56 -22.96
N PRO A 52 5.22 -12.67 -22.20
CA PRO A 52 3.93 -13.23 -21.80
C PRO A 52 3.28 -12.49 -20.62
N LEU A 53 4.04 -11.66 -19.91
CA LEU A 53 3.57 -10.86 -18.78
C LEU A 53 3.66 -9.37 -19.10
N ILE A 54 2.75 -8.61 -18.51
CA ILE A 54 2.91 -7.17 -18.31
C ILE A 54 3.37 -6.99 -16.87
N VAL A 55 4.50 -6.30 -16.67
CA VAL A 55 5.06 -6.03 -15.34
C VAL A 55 5.16 -4.52 -15.18
N GLY A 56 4.53 -4.00 -14.14
CA GLY A 56 4.51 -2.58 -13.82
C GLY A 56 4.70 -2.36 -12.33
N VAL A 57 4.83 -1.10 -11.94
CA VAL A 57 4.73 -0.67 -10.55
C VAL A 57 3.58 0.29 -10.40
N VAL A 58 2.98 0.30 -9.21
CA VAL A 58 1.88 1.21 -8.88
C VAL A 58 2.44 2.62 -8.69
N GLU A 59 3.46 2.75 -7.85
CA GLU A 59 4.13 4.01 -7.55
C GLU A 59 5.65 3.82 -7.49
N GLU A 60 6.39 4.86 -7.87
CA GLU A 60 7.84 4.89 -7.75
C GLU A 60 8.24 4.94 -6.26
N PRO A 61 9.12 4.05 -5.78
CA PRO A 61 9.46 4.02 -4.37
C PRO A 61 10.22 5.27 -3.96
N GLN A 62 9.83 5.83 -2.81
CA GLN A 62 10.53 6.91 -2.14
C GLN A 62 11.36 6.36 -0.97
N PRO A 63 12.66 6.68 -0.85
CA PRO A 63 13.50 6.20 0.23
C PRO A 63 13.18 6.92 1.54
N PHE A 64 13.05 6.16 2.63
CA PHE A 64 12.93 6.69 3.99
C PHE A 64 13.72 5.85 4.97
N ARG A 65 14.12 6.46 6.08
CA ARG A 65 14.84 5.75 7.15
C ARG A 65 13.84 5.12 8.10
N ALA A 66 13.92 3.80 8.23
CA ALA A 66 13.16 3.09 9.26
C ALA A 66 13.91 3.04 10.59
N ASN A 67 13.20 2.62 11.62
CA ASN A 67 13.70 2.45 12.99
C ASN A 67 14.64 1.24 13.16
N ASP A 68 14.81 0.40 12.15
CA ASP A 68 15.87 -0.62 12.13
C ASP A 68 17.23 -0.07 11.64
N GLY A 69 17.29 1.23 11.33
CA GLY A 69 18.50 1.94 10.91
C GLY A 69 18.81 1.81 9.41
N LEU A 70 18.04 1.03 8.66
CA LEU A 70 18.18 0.90 7.21
C LEU A 70 17.38 1.99 6.47
N VAL A 71 17.67 2.15 5.19
CA VAL A 71 16.85 2.94 4.27
C VAL A 71 15.99 1.98 3.46
N HIS A 72 14.68 2.19 3.52
CA HIS A 72 13.66 1.34 2.90
C HIS A 72 13.13 1.97 1.62
N LEU A 73 12.89 1.13 0.63
CA LEU A 73 12.22 1.42 -0.63
C LEU A 73 11.03 0.48 -0.73
N VAL A 74 9.86 0.98 -0.34
CA VAL A 74 8.61 0.21 -0.27
C VAL A 74 7.76 0.52 -1.49
N TYR A 75 7.34 -0.53 -2.21
CA TYR A 75 6.51 -0.41 -3.41
C TYR A 75 5.91 -1.77 -3.81
N GLU A 76 5.01 -1.75 -4.80
CA GLU A 76 4.35 -2.94 -5.33
C GLU A 76 4.70 -3.15 -6.81
N VAL A 77 4.94 -4.41 -7.18
CA VAL A 77 5.09 -4.84 -8.57
C VAL A 77 3.82 -5.56 -8.98
N GLN A 78 3.11 -5.00 -9.95
CA GLN A 78 1.96 -5.65 -10.58
C GLN A 78 2.42 -6.53 -11.74
N ILE A 79 1.91 -7.77 -11.75
CA ILE A 79 2.26 -8.80 -12.73
C ILE A 79 0.96 -9.31 -13.34
N GLU A 80 0.67 -8.92 -14.58
CA GLU A 80 -0.50 -9.37 -15.32
C GLU A 80 -0.12 -10.49 -16.29
N ASN A 81 -0.87 -11.59 -16.27
CA ASN A 81 -0.79 -12.63 -17.27
C ASN A 81 -1.63 -12.28 -18.51
N PHE A 82 -0.96 -11.80 -19.56
CA PHE A 82 -1.58 -11.42 -20.83
C PHE A 82 -1.81 -12.60 -21.79
N THR A 83 -1.67 -13.84 -21.31
CA THR A 83 -1.80 -15.06 -22.12
C THR A 83 -3.08 -15.83 -21.81
N THR A 84 -3.35 -16.87 -22.60
CA THR A 84 -4.47 -17.80 -22.39
C THR A 84 -4.09 -19.03 -21.57
N GLU A 85 -2.86 -19.10 -21.06
CA GLU A 85 -2.34 -20.24 -20.30
C GLU A 85 -1.95 -19.78 -18.90
N THR A 86 -1.97 -20.70 -17.93
CA THR A 86 -1.46 -20.41 -16.58
C THR A 86 0.06 -20.32 -16.62
N ILE A 87 0.62 -19.35 -15.89
CA ILE A 87 2.06 -19.10 -15.78
C ILE A 87 2.50 -19.38 -14.35
N ASP A 88 3.56 -20.18 -14.19
CA ASP A 88 4.22 -20.36 -12.90
C ASP A 88 5.23 -19.24 -12.66
N LEU A 89 5.04 -18.50 -11.57
CA LEU A 89 5.97 -17.50 -11.06
C LEU A 89 7.09 -18.20 -10.28
N LYS A 90 8.36 -17.99 -10.64
CA LYS A 90 9.49 -18.69 -10.01
C LYS A 90 10.30 -17.83 -9.08
N LYS A 91 10.64 -16.64 -9.55
CA LYS A 91 11.55 -15.75 -8.84
C LYS A 91 11.35 -14.32 -9.26
N LEU A 92 11.46 -13.40 -8.31
CA LEU A 92 11.58 -11.97 -8.56
C LEU A 92 12.93 -11.52 -8.02
N THR A 93 13.73 -10.86 -8.86
CA THR A 93 14.97 -10.20 -8.42
C THR A 93 14.86 -8.70 -8.66
N VAL A 94 15.08 -7.92 -7.62
CA VAL A 94 15.23 -6.47 -7.70
C VAL A 94 16.71 -6.13 -7.81
N PHE A 95 17.08 -5.39 -8.85
CA PHE A 95 18.42 -4.83 -9.01
C PHE A 95 18.38 -3.31 -8.84
N GLY A 96 19.35 -2.76 -8.12
CA GLY A 96 19.62 -1.32 -8.08
C GLY A 96 20.62 -0.93 -9.17
N VAL A 97 20.41 0.24 -9.78
CA VAL A 97 21.32 0.85 -10.76
C VAL A 97 21.67 2.26 -10.33
N THR A 98 22.96 2.58 -10.28
CA THR A 98 23.47 3.92 -9.96
C THR A 98 24.39 4.43 -11.08
N GLY A 99 23.98 5.50 -11.75
CA GLY A 99 24.67 6.03 -12.93
C GLY A 99 24.88 4.98 -14.02
N GLU A 100 26.12 4.86 -14.51
CA GLU A 100 26.50 3.88 -15.55
C GLU A 100 27.04 2.56 -14.97
N GLN A 101 26.85 2.30 -13.66
CA GLN A 101 27.34 1.08 -13.02
C GLN A 101 26.51 -0.14 -13.42
N ALA A 102 27.12 -1.33 -13.30
CA ALA A 102 26.39 -2.57 -13.51
C ALA A 102 25.30 -2.74 -12.44
N PRO A 103 24.10 -3.27 -12.80
CA PRO A 103 23.04 -3.52 -11.84
C PRO A 103 23.48 -4.44 -10.69
N VAL A 104 23.13 -4.10 -9.46
CA VAL A 104 23.46 -4.85 -8.24
C VAL A 104 22.19 -5.44 -7.66
N PRO A 105 22.12 -6.76 -7.37
CA PRO A 105 20.94 -7.35 -6.76
C PRO A 105 20.75 -6.81 -5.33
N LEU A 106 19.56 -6.29 -5.04
CA LEU A 106 19.18 -5.76 -3.73
C LEU A 106 18.23 -6.71 -2.99
N GLN A 107 17.30 -7.35 -3.70
CA GLN A 107 16.36 -8.31 -3.11
C GLN A 107 16.06 -9.45 -4.07
N VAL A 108 15.93 -10.66 -3.54
CA VAL A 108 15.55 -11.86 -4.29
C VAL A 108 14.43 -12.57 -3.55
N LEU A 109 13.31 -12.80 -4.23
CA LEU A 109 12.19 -13.59 -3.74
C LEU A 109 12.09 -14.86 -4.59
N GLU A 110 12.07 -16.03 -3.97
CA GLU A 110 11.93 -17.33 -4.64
C GLU A 110 11.15 -18.33 -3.76
N GLY A 111 10.48 -19.30 -4.40
CA GLY A 111 9.71 -20.31 -3.69
C GLY A 111 8.61 -19.72 -2.80
N GLY A 112 8.49 -20.21 -1.57
CA GLY A 112 7.48 -19.74 -0.60
C GLY A 112 7.54 -18.23 -0.33
N ASN A 113 8.74 -17.63 -0.33
CA ASN A 113 8.92 -16.20 -0.11
C ASN A 113 8.33 -15.34 -1.24
N PHE A 114 8.38 -15.82 -2.49
CA PHE A 114 7.76 -15.10 -3.59
C PHE A 114 6.24 -15.27 -3.56
N MET A 115 5.78 -16.48 -3.27
CA MET A 115 4.36 -16.82 -3.16
C MET A 115 3.67 -15.99 -2.06
N ILE A 116 4.20 -16.02 -0.83
CA ILE A 116 3.56 -15.33 0.30
C ILE A 116 3.47 -13.81 0.08
N ARG A 117 4.41 -13.22 -0.66
CA ARG A 117 4.45 -11.79 -0.99
C ARG A 117 3.65 -11.39 -2.21
N THR A 118 3.08 -12.36 -2.94
CA THR A 118 2.35 -12.10 -4.18
C THR A 118 0.89 -12.46 -4.01
N LEU A 119 0.03 -11.45 -3.96
CA LEU A 119 -1.41 -11.64 -3.81
C LEU A 119 -2.08 -11.58 -5.16
N LEU A 120 -3.06 -12.45 -5.38
CA LEU A 120 -3.98 -12.30 -6.49
C LEU A 120 -4.73 -10.98 -6.31
N LEU A 121 -4.66 -10.09 -7.30
CA LEU A 121 -5.41 -8.84 -7.30
C LEU A 121 -6.90 -9.17 -7.44
N GLN A 122 -7.59 -9.13 -6.31
CA GLN A 122 -9.02 -9.38 -6.23
C GLN A 122 -9.66 -8.40 -5.25
N TYR A 123 -10.85 -7.91 -5.61
CA TYR A 123 -11.61 -7.00 -4.77
C TYR A 123 -12.47 -7.77 -3.79
N HIS A 124 -12.12 -7.71 -2.49
CA HIS A 124 -12.99 -8.14 -1.40
C HIS A 124 -13.47 -6.93 -0.61
N PRO A 125 -14.72 -6.45 -0.85
CA PRO A 125 -15.19 -5.20 -0.27
C PRO A 125 -15.35 -5.19 1.25
N PHE A 126 -15.41 -6.36 1.90
CA PHE A 126 -15.85 -6.50 3.30
C PHE A 126 -15.16 -7.65 4.05
N LYS A 127 -14.10 -8.24 3.49
CA LYS A 127 -13.40 -9.37 4.11
C LYS A 127 -11.95 -9.39 3.67
N LYS A 128 -11.02 -9.19 4.60
CA LYS A 128 -9.62 -9.62 4.46
C LYS A 128 -9.62 -11.13 4.24
N ALA A 129 -9.36 -11.56 3.01
CA ALA A 129 -9.23 -12.99 2.74
C ALA A 129 -7.92 -13.49 3.39
N PRO A 130 -7.92 -14.67 4.04
CA PRO A 130 -6.73 -15.26 4.63
C PRO A 130 -5.57 -15.28 3.64
N LEU A 131 -4.35 -15.05 4.13
CA LEU A 131 -3.16 -14.94 3.26
C LEU A 131 -3.02 -16.18 2.36
N ASP A 132 -3.17 -17.38 2.92
CA ASP A 132 -3.09 -18.65 2.20
C ASP A 132 -4.17 -18.81 1.11
N GLU A 133 -5.30 -18.11 1.21
CA GLU A 133 -6.35 -18.10 0.18
C GLU A 133 -6.03 -17.15 -0.98
N VAL A 134 -5.20 -16.12 -0.76
CA VAL A 134 -4.96 -15.05 -1.75
C VAL A 134 -3.55 -15.02 -2.30
N THR A 135 -2.59 -15.63 -1.62
CA THR A 135 -1.20 -15.71 -2.08
C THR A 135 -1.07 -16.71 -3.21
N ILE A 136 -0.27 -16.37 -4.22
CA ILE A 136 -0.18 -17.13 -5.46
C ILE A 136 1.27 -17.31 -5.91
N ASP A 137 1.55 -18.50 -6.43
CA ASP A 137 2.74 -18.80 -7.24
C ASP A 137 2.39 -19.08 -8.71
N GLN A 138 1.10 -18.97 -9.06
CA GLN A 138 0.58 -19.17 -10.40
C GLN A 138 -0.39 -18.04 -10.77
N LEU A 139 -0.27 -17.55 -12.00
CA LEU A 139 -1.22 -16.62 -12.60
C LEU A 139 -1.97 -17.31 -13.74
N GLY A 140 -3.27 -17.46 -13.58
CA GLY A 140 -4.17 -17.88 -14.66
C GLY A 140 -4.38 -16.78 -15.71
N PRO A 141 -5.08 -17.09 -16.81
CA PRO A 141 -5.32 -16.16 -17.92
C PRO A 141 -6.00 -14.86 -17.48
N GLY A 142 -5.40 -13.71 -17.79
CA GLY A 142 -5.93 -12.38 -17.47
C GLY A 142 -5.94 -12.04 -15.97
N GLN A 143 -5.33 -12.87 -15.13
CA GLN A 143 -5.16 -12.56 -13.71
C GLN A 143 -3.98 -11.63 -13.52
N THR A 144 -4.10 -10.77 -12.51
CA THR A 144 -3.03 -9.88 -12.06
C THR A 144 -2.64 -10.27 -10.65
N GLY A 145 -1.35 -10.39 -10.39
CA GLY A 145 -0.79 -10.53 -9.05
C GLY A 145 -0.11 -9.22 -8.64
N VAL A 146 -0.14 -8.90 -7.35
CA VAL A 146 0.59 -7.78 -6.76
C VAL A 146 1.63 -8.33 -5.82
N THR A 147 2.91 -8.14 -6.16
CA THR A 147 4.03 -8.51 -5.29
C THR A 147 4.46 -7.31 -4.47
N PHE A 148 4.44 -7.46 -3.15
CA PHE A 148 4.78 -6.41 -2.20
C PHE A 148 6.26 -6.47 -1.82
N LEU A 149 6.96 -5.36 -2.05
CA LEU A 149 8.41 -5.26 -1.85
C LEU A 149 8.75 -4.27 -0.74
N ASP A 150 9.75 -4.67 0.02
CA ASP A 150 10.45 -3.86 1.02
C ASP A 150 11.95 -4.05 0.76
N VAL A 151 12.51 -3.19 -0.09
CA VAL A 151 13.92 -3.25 -0.50
C VAL A 151 14.73 -2.35 0.43
N THR A 152 15.86 -2.85 0.94
CA THR A 152 16.67 -2.12 1.90
C THR A 152 18.08 -1.85 1.41
N VAL A 153 18.65 -0.73 1.85
CA VAL A 153 20.06 -0.37 1.71
C VAL A 153 20.59 0.23 3.02
N ASP A 154 21.90 0.15 3.27
CA ASP A 154 22.49 0.57 4.55
C ASP A 154 22.43 2.09 4.78
N SER A 155 22.36 2.90 3.72
CA SER A 155 22.35 4.37 3.84
C SER A 155 21.76 5.05 2.60
N PHE A 156 21.39 6.33 2.72
CA PHE A 156 20.82 7.12 1.62
C PHE A 156 21.80 7.26 0.44
N GLU A 157 23.12 7.23 0.70
CA GLU A 157 24.15 7.26 -0.35
C GLU A 157 24.22 5.98 -1.19
N LEU A 158 23.63 4.89 -0.70
CA LEU A 158 23.54 3.61 -1.41
C LEU A 158 22.19 3.42 -2.11
N VAL A 159 21.27 4.37 -2.00
CA VAL A 159 20.00 4.33 -2.74
C VAL A 159 20.30 4.43 -4.24
N PRO A 160 19.84 3.48 -5.07
CA PRO A 160 20.06 3.52 -6.50
C PRO A 160 19.21 4.60 -7.17
N ASP A 161 19.63 5.05 -8.36
CA ASP A 161 18.83 6.00 -9.17
C ASP A 161 17.60 5.30 -9.77
N LYS A 162 17.72 3.99 -10.03
CA LYS A 162 16.70 3.15 -10.66
C LYS A 162 16.64 1.75 -10.06
N LEU A 163 15.47 1.13 -10.16
CA LEU A 163 15.28 -0.28 -9.86
C LEU A 163 14.89 -1.05 -11.12
N ILE A 164 15.47 -2.24 -11.29
CA ILE A 164 15.07 -3.20 -12.33
C ILE A 164 14.47 -4.41 -11.63
N ASN A 165 13.18 -4.62 -11.84
CA ASN A 165 12.44 -5.78 -11.37
C ASN A 165 12.49 -6.85 -12.45
N VAL A 166 13.07 -8.01 -12.15
CA VAL A 166 13.18 -9.14 -13.08
C VAL A 166 12.37 -10.32 -12.54
N VAL A 167 11.30 -10.66 -13.24
CA VAL A 167 10.44 -11.81 -12.95
C VAL A 167 10.86 -12.97 -13.84
N GLU A 168 11.30 -14.06 -13.22
CA GLU A 168 11.57 -15.34 -13.85
C GLU A 168 10.33 -16.24 -13.76
N ILE A 169 9.94 -16.83 -14.90
CA ILE A 169 8.78 -17.71 -15.01
C ILE A 169 9.13 -19.00 -15.73
N ASP A 170 8.35 -20.06 -15.49
CA ASP A 170 8.26 -21.14 -16.47
C ASP A 170 7.35 -20.65 -17.61
N GLY A 171 7.92 -20.51 -18.79
CA GLY A 171 7.22 -19.96 -19.94
C GLY A 171 6.06 -20.86 -20.38
N PRO A 172 4.92 -20.29 -20.83
CA PRO A 172 3.85 -21.05 -21.45
C PRO A 172 4.43 -21.97 -22.54
N PRO A 173 4.08 -23.28 -22.59
CA PRO A 173 4.64 -24.24 -23.53
C PRO A 173 4.82 -23.75 -24.97
N ILE A 174 3.85 -23.00 -25.51
CA ILE A 174 3.92 -22.45 -26.88
C ILE A 174 5.01 -21.38 -26.99
N ILE A 175 5.10 -20.46 -26.04
CA ILE A 175 6.07 -19.36 -26.05
C ILE A 175 7.47 -19.93 -25.77
N ALA A 176 7.58 -20.84 -24.80
CA ALA A 176 8.82 -21.56 -24.51
C ALA A 176 9.34 -22.33 -25.74
N GLN A 177 8.44 -22.98 -26.50
CA GLN A 177 8.80 -23.66 -27.74
C GLN A 177 9.24 -22.69 -28.84
N LEU A 178 8.57 -21.55 -29.00
CA LEU A 178 8.92 -20.53 -30.00
C LEU A 178 10.28 -19.91 -29.71
N LEU A 179 10.59 -19.65 -28.44
CA LEU A 179 11.85 -19.03 -28.01
C LEU A 179 12.97 -20.06 -27.79
N GLY A 180 12.64 -21.35 -27.72
CA GLY A 180 13.61 -22.42 -27.45
C GLY A 180 14.17 -22.39 -26.03
N GLN A 181 13.47 -21.75 -25.09
CA GLN A 181 13.85 -21.59 -23.69
C GLN A 181 12.64 -21.89 -22.80
N SER A 182 12.80 -22.74 -21.78
CA SER A 182 11.72 -23.08 -20.85
C SER A 182 11.53 -22.03 -19.75
N ALA A 183 12.61 -21.38 -19.32
CA ALA A 183 12.57 -20.26 -18.39
C ALA A 183 12.63 -18.96 -19.17
N LEU A 184 11.73 -18.03 -18.86
CA LEU A 184 11.66 -16.71 -19.48
C LEU A 184 11.81 -15.63 -18.42
N THR A 185 12.36 -14.48 -18.82
CA THR A 185 12.45 -13.30 -17.97
C THR A 185 11.66 -12.14 -18.56
N VAL A 186 10.88 -11.49 -17.70
CA VAL A 186 10.20 -10.24 -17.98
C VAL A 186 10.70 -9.23 -16.97
N SER A 187 11.04 -8.03 -17.44
CA SER A 187 11.59 -7.01 -16.56
C SER A 187 10.91 -5.67 -16.76
N THR A 188 10.84 -4.89 -15.68
CA THR A 188 10.49 -3.47 -15.72
C THR A 188 11.59 -2.66 -15.04
N GLU A 189 11.86 -1.47 -15.57
CA GLU A 189 12.80 -0.50 -15.02
C GLU A 189 11.98 0.72 -14.56
N ILE A 190 12.25 1.18 -13.35
CA ILE A 190 11.54 2.29 -12.71
C ILE A 190 12.57 3.26 -12.13
N ASP A 191 12.21 4.54 -12.09
CA ASP A 191 12.98 5.54 -11.37
C ASP A 191 12.73 5.40 -9.85
N VAL A 192 13.71 5.81 -9.05
CA VAL A 192 13.53 5.98 -7.59
C VAL A 192 13.21 7.45 -7.33
N ASN A 193 12.13 7.71 -6.59
CA ASN A 193 11.77 9.06 -6.20
C ASN A 193 12.70 9.54 -5.08
N HIS A 194 13.73 10.32 -5.41
CA HIS A 194 14.69 10.85 -4.42
C HIS A 194 14.19 12.08 -3.62
N GLU A 195 12.90 12.41 -3.67
CA GLU A 195 12.34 13.42 -2.78
C GLU A 195 12.44 12.99 -1.32
N GLN A 196 12.61 13.94 -0.41
CA GLN A 196 12.68 13.65 1.01
C GLN A 196 11.30 13.23 1.53
N ALA A 197 11.27 12.14 2.32
CA ALA A 197 10.07 11.73 3.01
C ALA A 197 9.45 12.89 3.82
N LEU A 198 8.14 12.92 3.90
CA LEU A 198 7.43 13.94 4.66
C LEU A 198 7.79 13.83 6.14
N VAL A 199 8.30 14.89 6.75
CA VAL A 199 8.63 14.89 8.18
C VAL A 199 7.48 15.51 8.98
N LEU A 200 6.96 14.76 9.94
CA LEU A 200 5.76 15.08 10.71
C LEU A 200 6.07 15.16 12.21
N GLY A 201 5.37 16.02 12.94
CA GLY A 201 5.37 15.97 14.41
C GLY A 201 4.72 14.70 14.94
N GLU A 202 4.76 14.55 16.26
CA GLU A 202 4.05 13.50 16.98
C GLU A 202 2.52 13.63 16.81
N PRO A 203 1.79 12.52 16.57
CA PRO A 203 0.32 12.54 16.44
C PRO A 203 -0.39 12.42 17.79
N ILE A 204 0.34 12.03 18.84
CA ILE A 204 -0.17 11.79 20.19
C ILE A 204 0.84 12.39 21.17
N LYS A 205 0.33 12.98 22.25
CA LYS A 205 1.16 13.64 23.24
C LYS A 205 1.72 12.67 24.28
N GLY A 206 3.05 12.57 24.38
CA GLY A 206 3.73 11.72 25.36
C GLY A 206 3.38 10.23 25.22
N GLY A 207 3.70 9.45 26.24
CA GLY A 207 3.30 8.04 26.34
C GLY A 207 4.24 7.04 25.66
N ARG A 208 3.94 5.76 25.85
CA ARG A 208 4.66 4.61 25.29
C ARG A 208 3.69 3.82 24.44
N TRP A 209 4.06 3.60 23.18
CA TRP A 209 3.12 3.14 22.17
C TRP A 209 3.67 2.00 21.35
N ILE A 210 2.83 1.03 21.03
CA ILE A 210 3.10 0.03 20.01
C ILE A 210 2.71 0.63 18.66
N ASN A 211 3.61 0.54 17.69
CA ASN A 211 3.34 0.80 16.27
C ASN A 211 3.06 -0.53 15.56
N LEU A 212 1.83 -0.67 15.07
CA LEU A 212 1.32 -1.81 14.32
C LEU A 212 0.99 -1.42 12.88
N ASN A 213 0.84 -2.43 12.03
CA ASN A 213 0.43 -2.27 10.63
C ASN A 213 1.33 -1.41 9.73
N GLY A 214 2.48 -0.93 10.21
CA GLY A 214 3.43 -0.16 9.41
C GLY A 214 4.00 -0.91 8.19
N CYS A 215 4.58 -0.13 7.27
CA CYS A 215 5.02 -0.50 5.92
C CYS A 215 5.85 -1.77 5.72
N CYS A 216 6.52 -2.23 6.77
CA CYS A 216 7.79 -2.91 6.60
C CYS A 216 7.77 -4.32 7.19
N ASP A 217 6.60 -4.84 7.51
CA ASP A 217 6.38 -6.27 7.74
C ASP A 217 5.19 -6.76 6.91
N PHE A 218 5.48 -7.17 5.67
CA PHE A 218 4.43 -7.53 4.71
C PHE A 218 3.49 -8.64 5.24
N ALA A 219 4.01 -9.65 5.93
CA ALA A 219 3.20 -10.76 6.41
C ALA A 219 2.20 -10.30 7.47
N ASN A 220 2.58 -9.27 8.23
CA ASN A 220 1.94 -8.87 9.48
C ASN A 220 1.41 -7.42 9.43
N SER A 221 1.28 -6.84 8.23
CA SER A 221 0.67 -5.54 8.03
C SER A 221 -0.58 -5.71 7.20
N ALA A 222 -1.74 -5.55 7.84
CA ALA A 222 -3.04 -5.47 7.18
C ALA A 222 -3.10 -4.28 6.22
N HIS A 223 -2.67 -3.11 6.69
CA HIS A 223 -2.74 -1.83 5.98
C HIS A 223 -1.92 -1.84 4.69
N ARG A 224 -0.74 -2.48 4.71
CA ARG A 224 0.11 -2.62 3.53
C ARG A 224 -0.61 -3.30 2.37
N ARG A 225 -1.61 -4.13 2.66
CA ARG A 225 -2.37 -4.95 1.69
C ARG A 225 -3.75 -4.37 1.36
N VAL A 226 -4.09 -3.20 1.89
CA VAL A 226 -5.36 -2.54 1.57
C VAL A 226 -5.28 -1.97 0.15
N ILE A 227 -5.90 -2.71 -0.77
CA ILE A 227 -6.12 -2.28 -2.15
C ILE A 227 -7.60 -1.94 -2.30
N ARG A 228 -7.89 -0.78 -2.88
CA ARG A 228 -9.26 -0.34 -3.17
C ARG A 228 -9.39 -0.03 -4.65
N SER A 229 -10.52 -0.43 -5.24
CA SER A 229 -10.93 0.11 -6.53
C SER A 229 -12.06 1.11 -6.32
N VAL A 230 -11.81 2.36 -6.68
CA VAL A 230 -12.77 3.47 -6.58
C VAL A 230 -12.90 4.11 -7.96
N ASP A 231 -14.13 4.21 -8.45
CA ASP A 231 -14.47 4.79 -9.77
C ASP A 231 -13.68 4.24 -10.97
N GLY A 232 -13.20 2.99 -10.86
CA GLY A 232 -12.50 2.28 -11.94
C GLY A 232 -10.98 2.44 -11.92
N GLU A 233 -10.44 3.13 -10.91
CA GLU A 233 -9.01 3.24 -10.63
C GLU A 233 -8.67 2.42 -9.38
N GLU A 234 -7.40 2.06 -9.22
CA GLU A 234 -6.86 1.29 -8.10
C GLU A 234 -6.05 2.21 -7.20
N PHE A 235 -6.19 2.04 -5.88
CA PHE A 235 -5.49 2.84 -4.87
C PHE A 235 -4.96 1.96 -3.74
N PHE A 236 -3.82 2.37 -3.18
CA PHE A 236 -3.20 1.78 -1.98
C PHE A 236 -3.23 2.79 -0.83
N PRO A 237 -4.42 3.13 -0.32
CA PRO A 237 -4.60 4.26 0.59
C PRO A 237 -3.85 4.12 1.91
N GLU A 238 -3.62 2.90 2.35
CA GLU A 238 -3.04 2.60 3.66
C GLU A 238 -1.61 2.08 3.59
N ARG A 239 -0.92 2.27 2.44
CA ARG A 239 0.46 1.79 2.20
C ARG A 239 1.44 2.07 3.35
N TYR A 240 1.30 3.25 3.98
CA TYR A 240 2.12 3.70 5.10
C TYR A 240 1.30 3.98 6.37
N SER A 241 0.02 3.61 6.41
CA SER A 241 -0.81 3.80 7.60
C SER A 241 -0.27 2.98 8.77
N ILE A 242 -0.47 3.48 9.98
CA ILE A 242 -0.07 2.81 11.21
C ILE A 242 -1.19 2.84 12.23
N ASP A 243 -1.26 1.80 13.05
CA ASP A 243 -2.10 1.76 14.24
C ASP A 243 -1.25 1.88 15.48
N ILE A 244 -1.66 2.79 16.38
CA ILE A 244 -0.89 3.12 17.57
C ILE A 244 -1.71 2.84 18.83
N LEU A 245 -1.16 1.98 19.70
CA LEU A 245 -1.80 1.54 20.97
C LEU A 245 -0.89 1.81 22.15
N GLU A 246 -1.45 2.36 23.22
CA GLU A 246 -0.67 2.63 24.42
C GLU A 246 -0.34 1.33 25.14
N VAL A 247 0.88 1.26 25.67
CA VAL A 247 1.39 0.11 26.39
C VAL A 247 2.18 0.56 27.61
N ASP A 248 1.93 -0.05 28.77
CA ASP A 248 2.67 0.29 30.00
C ASP A 248 4.07 -0.37 30.06
N GLU A 249 4.83 -0.13 31.12
CA GLU A 249 6.17 -0.71 31.31
C GLU A 249 6.16 -2.23 31.47
N GLU A 250 5.03 -2.79 31.91
CA GLU A 250 4.79 -4.23 32.02
C GLU A 250 4.24 -4.87 30.74
N ASN A 251 4.13 -4.08 29.65
CA ASN A 251 3.58 -4.48 28.37
C ASN A 251 2.08 -4.82 28.38
N ASN A 252 1.29 -4.25 29.29
CA ASN A 252 -0.17 -4.35 29.23
C ASN A 252 -0.75 -3.26 28.31
N LEU A 253 -1.84 -3.58 27.61
CA LEU A 253 -2.64 -2.63 26.81
C LEU A 253 -3.83 -2.03 27.57
N PHE A 254 -4.22 -2.68 28.66
CA PHE A 254 -5.32 -2.26 29.53
C PHE A 254 -5.06 -2.67 30.98
N VAL A 255 -5.71 -1.97 31.91
CA VAL A 255 -5.75 -2.29 33.33
C VAL A 255 -7.21 -2.30 33.78
N GLY A 256 -7.78 -3.50 33.97
CA GLY A 256 -9.18 -3.65 34.39
C GLY A 256 -9.95 -4.65 33.54
N ASP A 257 -11.19 -4.30 33.20
CA ASP A 257 -12.04 -5.12 32.33
C ASP A 257 -11.69 -4.83 30.86
N PRO A 258 -11.14 -5.79 30.09
CA PRO A 258 -10.77 -5.58 28.69
C PRO A 258 -11.96 -5.20 27.81
N ASN A 259 -13.20 -5.48 28.22
CA ASN A 259 -14.41 -5.16 27.47
C ASN A 259 -14.95 -3.75 27.76
N ASP A 260 -14.25 -2.95 28.56
CA ASP A 260 -14.56 -1.54 28.83
C ASP A 260 -13.46 -0.67 28.23
N ASN A 261 -13.81 0.22 27.29
CA ASN A 261 -12.86 1.17 26.69
C ASN A 261 -12.06 1.93 27.74
N ASN A 262 -12.65 2.27 28.89
CA ASN A 262 -11.96 3.04 29.96
C ASN A 262 -10.85 2.24 30.66
N SER A 263 -10.78 0.92 30.46
CA SER A 263 -9.68 0.10 30.98
C SER A 263 -8.46 0.16 30.07
N TRP A 264 -8.61 0.51 28.79
CA TRP A 264 -7.50 0.58 27.83
C TRP A 264 -6.68 1.83 28.06
N LEU A 265 -5.36 1.66 28.07
CA LEU A 265 -4.42 2.72 28.46
C LEU A 265 -4.56 3.94 27.55
N GLY A 266 -4.62 3.71 26.23
CA GLY A 266 -4.68 4.78 25.23
C GLY A 266 -6.03 5.47 25.11
N TYR A 267 -7.11 4.91 25.66
CA TYR A 267 -8.44 5.50 25.52
C TYR A 267 -8.51 6.86 26.21
N GLY A 268 -8.80 7.90 25.43
CA GLY A 268 -8.82 9.29 25.90
C GLY A 268 -7.48 10.01 25.81
N ALA A 269 -6.45 9.40 25.23
CA ALA A 269 -5.18 10.08 24.95
C ALA A 269 -5.38 11.29 24.02
N GLU A 270 -4.64 12.36 24.28
CA GLU A 270 -4.71 13.61 23.51
C GLU A 270 -4.03 13.44 22.15
N LEU A 271 -4.83 13.45 21.08
CA LEU A 271 -4.35 13.47 19.70
C LEU A 271 -4.05 14.92 19.32
N ILE A 272 -2.89 15.15 18.70
CA ILE A 272 -2.42 16.49 18.33
C ILE A 272 -2.02 16.58 16.86
N ALA A 273 -2.15 17.77 16.29
CA ALA A 273 -1.84 18.05 14.91
C ALA A 273 -0.33 17.86 14.64
N VAL A 274 0.01 16.98 13.69
CA VAL A 274 1.41 16.68 13.32
C VAL A 274 2.08 17.82 12.56
N ALA A 275 1.29 18.73 11.98
CA ALA A 275 1.76 19.89 11.24
C ALA A 275 0.68 21.00 11.27
N ASP A 276 1.09 22.22 10.93
CA ASP A 276 0.15 23.29 10.65
C ASP A 276 -0.75 22.89 9.48
N GLY A 277 -2.06 23.04 9.62
CA GLY A 277 -2.98 22.60 8.57
C GLY A 277 -4.37 23.20 8.68
N VAL A 278 -5.19 22.91 7.68
CA VAL A 278 -6.60 23.30 7.62
C VAL A 278 -7.45 22.03 7.64
N VAL A 279 -8.43 21.97 8.53
CA VAL A 279 -9.38 20.86 8.61
C VAL A 279 -10.13 20.75 7.28
N SER A 280 -9.96 19.63 6.57
CA SER A 280 -10.59 19.36 5.28
C SER A 280 -11.85 18.51 5.41
N ARG A 281 -11.94 17.66 6.43
CA ARG A 281 -13.10 16.81 6.73
C ARG A 281 -13.16 16.48 8.21
N VAL A 282 -14.39 16.42 8.76
CA VAL A 282 -14.65 15.95 10.12
C VAL A 282 -15.87 15.04 10.10
N VAL A 283 -15.81 13.91 10.80
CA VAL A 283 -16.97 13.06 11.09
C VAL A 283 -17.13 12.98 12.61
N LYS A 284 -18.36 13.13 13.10
CA LYS A 284 -18.68 13.28 14.52
C LYS A 284 -19.89 12.42 14.89
N GLY A 285 -20.00 12.09 16.17
CA GLY A 285 -21.21 11.55 16.79
C GLY A 285 -21.48 10.06 16.56
N LEU A 286 -20.57 9.32 15.91
CA LEU A 286 -20.61 7.86 15.93
C LEU A 286 -20.27 7.36 17.33
N PRO A 287 -20.95 6.33 17.86
CA PRO A 287 -20.68 5.78 19.19
C PRO A 287 -19.42 4.90 19.18
N ASP A 288 -18.75 4.81 20.34
CA ASP A 288 -17.70 3.81 20.54
C ASP A 288 -18.28 2.40 20.47
N ASN A 289 -17.47 1.48 19.93
CA ASN A 289 -17.69 0.06 20.03
C ASN A 289 -17.39 -0.43 21.44
N LYS A 290 -17.86 -1.62 21.74
CA LYS A 290 -17.42 -2.36 22.93
C LYS A 290 -16.20 -3.20 22.52
N PRO A 291 -15.05 -3.09 23.20
CA PRO A 291 -13.88 -3.88 22.85
C PRO A 291 -14.16 -5.38 22.82
N GLY A 292 -13.56 -6.07 21.87
CA GLY A 292 -13.71 -7.52 21.69
C GLY A 292 -15.06 -7.97 21.13
N GLU A 293 -15.93 -7.03 20.71
CA GLU A 293 -17.12 -7.33 19.93
C GLU A 293 -16.94 -6.84 18.49
N SER A 294 -17.46 -7.60 17.52
CA SER A 294 -17.42 -7.19 16.11
C SER A 294 -18.12 -5.84 15.93
N PRO A 295 -17.52 -4.91 15.17
CA PRO A 295 -18.10 -3.59 14.93
C PRO A 295 -19.42 -3.70 14.15
N PRO A 296 -20.30 -2.68 14.23
CA PRO A 296 -21.65 -2.77 13.69
C PRO A 296 -21.67 -2.81 12.15
N PHE A 297 -21.84 -3.98 11.54
CA PHE A 297 -21.99 -4.12 10.08
C PHE A 297 -23.45 -3.95 9.60
N PRO A 298 -23.67 -3.40 8.38
CA PRO A 298 -22.68 -2.85 7.47
C PRO A 298 -22.25 -1.43 7.85
N ILE A 299 -20.93 -1.17 7.81
CA ILE A 299 -20.38 0.18 7.90
C ILE A 299 -20.17 0.70 6.47
N SER A 300 -20.51 1.97 6.22
CA SER A 300 -20.21 2.57 4.92
C SER A 300 -18.72 2.84 4.79
N LEU A 301 -18.17 2.87 3.56
CA LEU A 301 -16.79 3.33 3.31
C LEU A 301 -16.50 4.71 3.96
N ALA A 302 -17.53 5.54 4.14
CA ALA A 302 -17.41 6.85 4.76
C ALA A 302 -17.38 6.81 6.29
N ASP A 303 -17.92 5.76 6.91
CA ASP A 303 -18.06 5.59 8.36
C ASP A 303 -17.05 4.56 8.93
N GLY A 304 -16.33 3.81 8.07
CA GLY A 304 -15.34 2.80 8.45
C GLY A 304 -14.28 3.35 9.41
N ALA A 305 -13.79 4.54 9.11
CA ALA A 305 -12.81 5.25 9.93
C ALA A 305 -13.37 5.85 11.25
N GLY A 306 -14.68 5.72 11.51
CA GLY A 306 -15.32 6.21 12.73
C GLY A 306 -15.46 7.74 12.77
N ASN A 307 -15.36 8.31 13.97
CA ASN A 307 -15.21 9.76 14.11
C ASN A 307 -13.78 10.12 13.68
N ILE A 308 -13.66 11.11 12.79
CA ILE A 308 -12.37 11.45 12.19
C ILE A 308 -12.12 12.95 12.19
N VAL A 309 -10.84 13.29 12.05
CA VAL A 309 -10.38 14.60 11.56
C VAL A 309 -9.41 14.35 10.40
N ILE A 310 -9.65 14.96 9.25
CA ILE A 310 -8.68 15.05 8.16
C ILE A 310 -8.19 16.49 8.07
N MET A 311 -6.87 16.67 8.04
CA MET A 311 -6.20 17.96 7.89
C MET A 311 -5.46 18.02 6.56
N HIS A 312 -5.64 19.09 5.80
CA HIS A 312 -4.77 19.47 4.68
C HIS A 312 -3.56 20.23 5.21
N ILE A 313 -2.37 19.66 5.05
CA ILE A 313 -1.12 20.21 5.61
C ILE A 313 -0.24 20.89 4.54
N GLY A 314 -0.79 21.08 3.33
CA GLY A 314 -0.10 21.73 2.20
C GLY A 314 0.31 20.75 1.10
N ASN A 315 0.67 21.27 -0.07
CA ASN A 315 1.15 20.51 -1.24
C ASN A 315 0.25 19.36 -1.73
N GLY A 316 -1.01 19.34 -1.33
CA GLY A 316 -1.93 18.25 -1.67
C GLY A 316 -1.89 17.08 -0.68
N ILE A 317 -1.13 17.21 0.41
CA ILE A 317 -1.02 16.18 1.44
C ILE A 317 -2.09 16.36 2.51
N TYR A 318 -2.70 15.24 2.89
CA TYR A 318 -3.72 15.14 3.92
C TYR A 318 -3.30 14.15 5.00
N VAL A 319 -3.69 14.43 6.24
CA VAL A 319 -3.45 13.55 7.39
C VAL A 319 -4.78 13.21 8.03
N LEU A 320 -5.02 11.93 8.26
CA LEU A 320 -6.20 11.38 8.91
C LEU A 320 -5.87 10.93 10.35
N TYR A 321 -6.73 11.35 11.27
CA TYR A 321 -6.85 10.78 12.62
C TYR A 321 -8.21 10.08 12.70
N ALA A 322 -8.21 8.77 12.96
CA ALA A 322 -9.42 7.96 12.97
C ALA A 322 -9.79 7.40 14.36
N HIS A 323 -10.99 6.82 14.45
CA HIS A 323 -11.52 6.17 15.64
C HIS A 323 -11.71 7.07 16.87
N LEU A 324 -11.85 8.39 16.70
CA LEU A 324 -11.92 9.36 17.81
C LEU A 324 -13.11 9.12 18.76
N ILE A 325 -12.95 9.48 20.04
CA ILE A 325 -14.03 9.47 21.04
C ILE A 325 -15.19 10.37 20.57
N PRO A 326 -16.45 9.91 20.71
CA PRO A 326 -17.63 10.73 20.40
C PRO A 326 -17.61 12.07 21.14
N GLY A 327 -17.67 13.17 20.38
CA GLY A 327 -17.72 14.54 20.89
C GLY A 327 -16.35 15.16 21.19
N SER A 328 -15.24 14.42 21.08
CA SER A 328 -13.90 14.96 21.33
C SER A 328 -13.45 15.97 20.26
N ASN A 329 -13.89 15.79 19.01
CA ASN A 329 -13.62 16.67 17.87
C ASN A 329 -14.76 17.68 17.60
N ASP A 330 -15.72 17.86 18.52
CA ASP A 330 -16.86 18.78 18.33
C ASP A 330 -16.43 20.25 18.16
N HIS A 331 -15.24 20.59 18.66
CA HIS A 331 -14.67 21.92 18.63
C HIS A 331 -14.07 22.33 17.27
N LEU A 332 -13.93 21.39 16.33
CA LEU A 332 -13.37 21.62 14.99
C LEU A 332 -14.43 21.60 13.91
N GLU A 333 -14.33 22.50 12.94
CA GLU A 333 -15.17 22.55 11.74
C GLU A 333 -14.30 22.57 10.47
N VAL A 334 -14.88 22.15 9.34
CA VAL A 334 -14.17 22.22 8.05
C VAL A 334 -13.80 23.67 7.72
N GLY A 335 -12.53 23.89 7.40
CA GLY A 335 -11.96 25.20 7.13
C GLY A 335 -11.25 25.84 8.33
N ASP A 336 -11.33 25.24 9.52
CA ASP A 336 -10.55 25.70 10.68
C ASP A 336 -9.06 25.45 10.46
N PHE A 337 -8.24 26.43 10.84
CA PHE A 337 -6.79 26.27 10.91
C PHE A 337 -6.43 25.70 12.28
N VAL A 338 -5.59 24.67 12.29
CA VAL A 338 -5.06 24.02 13.48
C VAL A 338 -3.53 24.05 13.38
N ALA A 339 -2.87 24.64 14.36
CA ALA A 339 -1.42 24.70 14.41
C ALA A 339 -0.84 23.35 14.87
N LYS A 340 0.39 23.05 14.46
CA LYS A 340 1.12 21.87 14.94
C LYS A 340 1.12 21.83 16.47
N GLY A 341 0.81 20.65 17.02
CA GLY A 341 0.72 20.39 18.46
C GLY A 341 -0.60 20.82 19.12
N GLU A 342 -1.52 21.48 18.40
CA GLU A 342 -2.87 21.73 18.90
C GLU A 342 -3.70 20.43 18.87
N MET A 343 -4.58 20.28 19.86
CA MET A 343 -5.46 19.13 19.99
C MET A 343 -6.39 19.00 18.77
N VAL A 344 -6.48 17.79 18.22
CA VAL A 344 -7.44 17.43 17.17
C VAL A 344 -8.64 16.66 17.71
N GLY A 345 -8.44 15.91 18.80
CA GLY A 345 -9.45 15.08 19.42
C GLY A 345 -8.84 14.15 20.47
N LEU A 346 -9.60 13.13 20.87
CA LEU A 346 -9.16 12.11 21.82
C LEU A 346 -9.26 10.72 21.18
N LEU A 347 -8.27 9.87 21.43
CA LEU A 347 -8.21 8.49 20.94
C LEU A 347 -9.39 7.68 21.50
N GLY A 348 -10.16 7.05 20.61
CA GLY A 348 -11.38 6.30 20.95
C GLY A 348 -11.44 4.93 20.30
N ASN A 349 -12.66 4.43 20.08
CA ASN A 349 -12.92 3.12 19.50
C ASN A 349 -14.17 3.14 18.60
N THR A 350 -14.30 4.15 17.73
CA THR A 350 -15.47 4.33 16.84
C THR A 350 -15.21 3.78 15.44
N GLY A 351 -16.25 3.35 14.73
CA GLY A 351 -16.10 2.86 13.35
C GLY A 351 -15.80 1.35 13.28
N GLN A 352 -14.99 0.93 12.32
CA GLN A 352 -14.47 -0.43 12.21
C GLN A 352 -13.20 -0.51 13.07
N SER A 353 -13.39 -0.76 14.37
CA SER A 353 -12.31 -0.81 15.36
C SER A 353 -12.70 -1.79 16.47
N GLY A 354 -11.85 -2.78 16.72
CA GLY A 354 -12.09 -3.82 17.74
C GLY A 354 -11.63 -3.43 19.16
N ALA A 355 -10.74 -2.43 19.28
CA ALA A 355 -10.21 -1.92 20.54
C ALA A 355 -9.71 -0.47 20.40
N PRO A 356 -9.59 0.31 21.50
CA PRO A 356 -9.04 1.67 21.46
C PRO A 356 -7.62 1.75 20.85
N HIS A 357 -7.49 2.43 19.73
CA HIS A 357 -6.22 2.72 19.05
C HIS A 357 -6.34 3.99 18.20
N LEU A 358 -5.20 4.53 17.75
CA LEU A 358 -5.16 5.56 16.70
C LEU A 358 -4.79 4.90 15.37
N HIS A 359 -5.70 4.92 14.40
CA HIS A 359 -5.35 4.77 12.98
C HIS A 359 -4.87 6.12 12.45
N PHE A 360 -3.60 6.16 12.05
CA PHE A 360 -2.94 7.33 11.50
C PHE A 360 -2.53 7.09 10.05
N GLN A 361 -3.00 7.95 9.15
CA GLN A 361 -2.82 7.78 7.71
C GLN A 361 -2.45 9.10 7.04
N VAL A 362 -1.48 9.06 6.12
CA VAL A 362 -1.03 10.19 5.31
C VAL A 362 -1.34 9.90 3.85
N MET A 363 -1.99 10.85 3.17
CA MET A 363 -2.62 10.66 1.86
C MET A 363 -2.25 11.80 0.91
N ASP A 364 -2.17 11.51 -0.39
CA ASP A 364 -2.00 12.51 -1.46
C ASP A 364 -3.33 13.08 -1.99
N GLY A 365 -4.45 12.65 -1.39
CA GLY A 365 -5.80 13.04 -1.75
C GLY A 365 -6.72 13.21 -0.52
N ASN A 366 -7.80 13.96 -0.68
CA ASN A 366 -8.78 14.22 0.39
C ASN A 366 -9.86 13.13 0.50
N SER A 367 -9.50 11.89 0.21
CA SER A 367 -10.39 10.73 0.24
C SER A 367 -9.65 9.55 0.83
N ILE A 368 -10.21 8.98 1.90
CA ILE A 368 -9.60 7.86 2.63
C ILE A 368 -9.41 6.64 1.71
N ALA A 369 -10.27 6.46 0.71
CA ALA A 369 -10.25 5.30 -0.18
C ALA A 369 -9.74 5.60 -1.61
N GLU A 370 -9.66 6.88 -1.98
CA GLU A 370 -9.28 7.36 -3.33
C GLU A 370 -8.08 8.30 -3.18
N ALA A 371 -7.00 7.76 -2.65
CA ALA A 371 -5.72 8.41 -2.46
C ALA A 371 -4.64 7.33 -2.33
N GLU A 372 -3.40 7.67 -2.67
CA GLU A 372 -2.23 6.87 -2.35
C GLU A 372 -1.72 7.20 -0.94
N GLY A 373 -1.25 6.16 -0.25
CA GLY A 373 -0.54 6.33 1.00
C GLY A 373 0.82 6.99 0.75
N VAL A 374 1.11 8.05 1.49
CA VAL A 374 2.33 8.87 1.35
C VAL A 374 3.38 8.48 2.39
N THR A 375 4.63 8.36 1.96
CA THR A 375 5.77 8.07 2.84
C THR A 375 6.01 9.21 3.83
N PHE A 376 6.20 8.88 5.11
CA PHE A 376 6.51 9.87 6.15
C PHE A 376 7.50 9.35 7.20
N GLU A 377 8.10 10.29 7.91
CA GLU A 377 8.93 10.08 9.09
C GLU A 377 8.44 11.00 10.21
N PHE A 378 8.57 10.57 11.47
CA PHE A 378 8.37 11.47 12.60
C PHE A 378 9.64 12.27 12.89
N GLU A 379 9.50 13.56 13.19
CA GLU A 379 10.62 14.46 13.54
C GLU A 379 11.46 13.91 14.70
N GLN A 380 10.78 13.31 15.67
CA GLN A 380 11.40 12.68 16.83
C GLN A 380 10.46 11.63 17.43
N PHE A 381 11.05 10.52 17.87
CA PHE A 381 10.49 9.56 18.80
C PHE A 381 11.64 8.85 19.51
N ASP A 382 11.37 8.30 20.68
CA ASP A 382 12.29 7.39 21.37
C ASP A 382 12.03 5.96 20.90
N ASP A 383 13.06 5.27 20.43
CA ASP A 383 12.98 3.83 20.19
C ASP A 383 13.11 3.08 21.53
N LEU A 384 12.00 2.54 22.02
CA LEU A 384 11.90 1.88 23.32
C LEU A 384 12.07 0.36 23.22
N GLY A 385 12.38 -0.16 22.04
CA GLY A 385 12.62 -1.58 21.78
C GLY A 385 11.48 -2.26 21.04
N ARG A 386 11.50 -3.59 21.06
CA ARG A 386 10.61 -4.42 20.26
C ARG A 386 9.89 -5.43 21.14
N LEU A 387 8.59 -5.60 20.94
CA LEU A 387 7.82 -6.72 21.49
C LEU A 387 7.84 -7.83 20.46
N LEU A 388 8.26 -9.03 20.86
CA LEU A 388 8.01 -10.23 20.07
C LEU A 388 6.77 -10.92 20.58
N ASP A 389 5.86 -11.25 19.67
CA ASP A 389 4.94 -12.35 19.94
C ASP A 389 5.69 -13.66 19.74
N VAL A 390 5.70 -14.48 20.79
CA VAL A 390 6.32 -15.80 20.78
C VAL A 390 5.21 -16.77 21.11
N ALA A 391 4.71 -17.49 20.08
CA ALA A 391 3.84 -18.62 20.32
C ALA A 391 4.52 -19.58 21.33
N GLU A 392 3.89 -19.85 22.47
CA GLU A 392 4.45 -20.77 23.45
C GLU A 392 4.62 -22.17 22.81
N GLU A 393 5.85 -22.66 22.71
CA GLU A 393 6.16 -24.01 22.19
C GLU A 393 5.77 -25.16 23.16
N ASP A 394 5.14 -24.87 24.30
CA ASP A 394 4.97 -25.86 25.37
C ASP A 394 3.59 -26.55 25.36
N GLY A 395 3.45 -27.54 24.48
CA GLY A 395 2.75 -28.79 24.75
C GLY A 395 1.22 -28.80 24.84
N ASP A 396 0.59 -29.37 23.81
CA ASP A 396 -0.77 -29.94 23.77
C ASP A 396 -1.98 -29.03 24.06
N ASP A 397 -1.80 -27.75 24.37
CA ASP A 397 -2.86 -26.73 24.23
C ASP A 397 -2.54 -25.89 22.99
N GLU A 398 -3.47 -25.84 22.03
CA GLU A 398 -3.48 -24.90 20.91
C GLU A 398 -3.69 -23.48 21.46
N GLY A 399 -2.68 -22.93 22.13
CA GLY A 399 -2.59 -21.51 22.43
C GLY A 399 -2.23 -20.79 21.14
N ASP A 400 -3.26 -20.38 20.42
CA ASP A 400 -3.25 -19.34 19.42
C ASP A 400 -2.48 -18.11 19.94
N GLY A 401 -1.30 -17.86 19.36
CA GLY A 401 -0.52 -16.65 19.59
C GLY A 401 -1.35 -15.40 19.31
N LEU A 402 -0.97 -14.27 19.90
CA LEU A 402 -1.74 -13.03 19.78
C LEU A 402 -1.55 -12.39 18.41
N ASP A 403 -2.56 -12.48 17.56
CA ASP A 403 -2.67 -11.59 16.40
C ASP A 403 -3.30 -10.26 16.83
N LEU A 404 -2.46 -9.24 17.07
CA LEU A 404 -2.94 -7.89 17.38
C LEU A 404 -3.71 -7.27 16.21
N ASP A 405 -3.50 -7.73 14.96
CA ASP A 405 -4.30 -7.26 13.83
C ASP A 405 -5.76 -7.71 13.98
N ASP A 406 -6.01 -8.93 14.48
CA ASP A 406 -7.37 -9.44 14.71
C ASP A 406 -8.11 -8.67 15.83
N VAL A 407 -7.35 -8.06 16.75
CA VAL A 407 -7.88 -7.22 17.83
C VAL A 407 -8.31 -5.84 17.32
N ILE A 408 -7.61 -5.30 16.32
CA ILE A 408 -7.71 -3.90 15.90
C ILE A 408 -8.58 -3.78 14.65
N ASP A 409 -8.37 -4.66 13.67
CA ASP A 409 -9.13 -4.78 12.44
C ASP A 409 -9.90 -6.12 12.41
N PRO A 410 -11.05 -6.21 13.12
CA PRO A 410 -11.90 -7.39 13.10
C PRO A 410 -12.68 -7.42 11.77
N ASP A 411 -11.97 -7.63 10.66
CA ASP A 411 -12.53 -7.88 9.33
C ASP A 411 -13.14 -9.30 9.22
N ALA A 412 -13.39 -9.93 10.38
CA ALA A 412 -13.88 -11.27 10.54
C ALA A 412 -15.35 -11.25 10.99
N GLU A 413 -16.21 -11.79 10.13
CA GLU A 413 -17.39 -12.55 10.58
C GLU A 413 -16.98 -13.81 11.40
N GLU A 414 -15.69 -14.03 11.68
CA GLU A 414 -15.34 -14.94 12.78
C GLU A 414 -15.79 -14.27 14.07
N GLU A 415 -16.79 -14.89 14.69
CA GLU A 415 -17.03 -14.71 16.11
C GLU A 415 -15.67 -14.74 16.77
N MET A 416 -15.18 -13.62 17.33
CA MET A 416 -14.20 -13.70 18.39
C MET A 416 -14.76 -14.76 19.34
N GLU A 417 -14.10 -15.91 19.44
CA GLU A 417 -14.58 -16.96 20.33
C GLU A 417 -14.75 -16.27 21.69
N GLN A 418 -15.97 -16.29 22.21
CA GLN A 418 -16.39 -15.56 23.42
C GLN A 418 -15.60 -15.95 24.69
N ASN A 419 -14.55 -16.77 24.54
CA ASN A 419 -13.73 -17.35 25.57
C ASN A 419 -12.22 -17.17 25.36
N SER A 420 -11.72 -16.46 24.35
CA SER A 420 -10.28 -16.11 24.34
C SER A 420 -10.03 -15.14 25.50
N PRO A 421 -9.32 -15.58 26.56
CA PRO A 421 -9.11 -14.75 27.74
C PRO A 421 -8.37 -13.49 27.30
N GLY A 422 -8.84 -12.34 27.79
CA GLY A 422 -8.43 -11.02 27.32
C GLY A 422 -6.94 -10.86 27.07
N ILE A 423 -6.65 -10.04 26.06
CA ILE A 423 -5.34 -9.74 25.48
C ILE A 423 -4.31 -9.40 26.58
N ILE A 424 -3.59 -10.40 27.04
CA ILE A 424 -2.39 -10.23 27.85
C ILE A 424 -1.27 -10.64 26.92
N LEU A 425 -0.39 -9.70 26.57
CA LEU A 425 0.87 -9.97 25.89
C LEU A 425 1.71 -10.94 26.75
N THR A 426 1.44 -12.24 26.68
CA THR A 426 2.18 -13.29 27.39
C THR A 426 3.37 -13.72 26.55
N GLY A 427 4.54 -13.88 27.18
CA GLY A 427 5.74 -14.36 26.49
C GLY A 427 6.63 -13.27 25.90
N VAL A 428 6.28 -11.98 26.05
CA VAL A 428 6.98 -10.91 25.35
C VAL A 428 8.36 -10.60 25.95
N GLU A 429 9.40 -10.74 25.14
CA GLU A 429 10.76 -10.28 25.43
C GLU A 429 11.05 -8.95 24.73
N LEU A 430 11.62 -8.00 25.48
CA LEU A 430 12.09 -6.73 24.92
C LEU A 430 13.47 -6.90 24.30
N PHE A 431 13.56 -6.68 22.99
CA PHE A 431 14.84 -6.67 22.27
C PHE A 431 15.31 -5.24 21.99
N PRO A 432 16.59 -4.93 22.25
CA PRO A 432 17.16 -3.61 22.01
C PRO A 432 17.58 -3.37 20.55
N GLU A 433 17.65 -4.43 19.72
CA GLU A 433 18.11 -4.37 18.33
C GLU A 433 17.11 -5.13 17.44
N PRO A 434 16.95 -4.73 16.16
CA PRO A 434 16.17 -5.49 15.18
C PRO A 434 16.66 -6.93 15.11
N LEU A 435 15.75 -7.90 15.17
CA LEU A 435 16.12 -9.30 14.95
C LEU A 435 16.19 -9.57 13.45
N PRO A 436 17.04 -10.51 13.00
CA PRO A 436 17.02 -10.95 11.61
C PRO A 436 15.60 -11.41 11.25
N ARG A 437 15.01 -10.86 10.19
CA ARG A 437 13.70 -11.27 9.64
C ARG A 437 13.79 -12.65 8.97
N THR A 438 14.24 -13.66 9.71
CA THR A 438 14.55 -15.01 9.19
C THR A 438 13.50 -16.06 9.52
N ASN A 439 12.54 -15.75 10.38
CA ASN A 439 11.49 -16.69 10.78
C ASN A 439 10.11 -16.08 10.51
N GLU A 440 9.33 -16.74 9.66
CA GLU A 440 8.00 -16.35 9.16
C GLU A 440 6.89 -16.38 10.25
N HIS A 441 7.24 -16.56 11.53
CA HIS A 441 6.29 -16.79 12.63
C HIS A 441 6.54 -15.93 13.88
N GLN A 442 7.43 -14.92 13.83
CA GLN A 442 7.63 -14.00 14.94
C GLN A 442 7.12 -12.60 14.55
N LEU A 443 6.00 -12.19 15.14
CA LEU A 443 5.52 -10.82 15.04
C LEU A 443 6.45 -9.92 15.84
N GLN A 444 7.02 -8.91 15.19
CA GLN A 444 7.89 -7.94 15.84
C GLN A 444 7.24 -6.56 15.83
N PHE A 445 6.78 -6.12 16.99
CA PHE A 445 6.16 -4.82 17.13
C PHE A 445 7.14 -3.78 17.65
N THR A 446 7.08 -2.58 17.08
CA THR A 446 7.93 -1.46 17.51
C THR A 446 7.27 -0.73 18.65
N ILE A 447 8.05 -0.47 19.71
CA ILE A 447 7.62 0.42 20.78
C ILE A 447 8.30 1.76 20.61
N ILE A 448 7.49 2.81 20.50
CA ILE A 448 7.94 4.18 20.40
C ILE A 448 7.47 4.99 21.60
N GLY A 449 8.29 5.97 22.01
CA GLY A 449 7.90 7.01 22.95
C GLY A 449 7.82 8.35 22.24
N PHE A 450 6.80 9.15 22.53
CA PHE A 450 6.78 10.55 22.10
C PHE A 450 7.21 11.47 23.24
N PRO A 451 7.88 12.61 22.95
CA PRO A 451 8.23 13.59 23.96
C PRO A 451 6.99 14.14 24.71
N GLU A 452 7.16 14.49 26.00
CA GLU A 452 6.11 15.13 26.83
C GLU A 452 5.87 16.62 26.53
#